data_AF-A0A1J6I926-F1
#
_entry.id   AF-A0A1J6I926-F1
#
_cell.length_a   1.000
_cell.length_b   1.000
_cell.length_c   1.000
_cell.angle_alpha   90.00
_cell.angle_beta   90.00
_cell.angle_gamma   90.00
#
_symmetry.space_group_name_H-M   'P 1'
#
loop_
_entity.id
_entity.type
_entity.pdbx_description
1 polymer ?
#
loop_
_entity_poly.entity_id
_entity_poly.type
_entity_poly.pdbx_seq_one_letter_code
_entity_poly.pdbx_strand_id
1 'polypeptide(L)'
;MSIIPARPETLWTLFTGPVVWAFHFLFCYLISALWCTKHGGVNFAIVQAGIGVATFAALVLILISAWLAWRQWGFGTQYPPHDASTAQDRRLFQGFATLLLSGLSFIAVLYVALPAIFIEGCVS
;
A
#
# COMPACT_ATOMS: atom_id res chain seq x y z
N MET A 1 -29.21 10.42 -23.38
CA MET A 1 -27.84 10.86 -23.07
C MET A 1 -27.85 11.48 -21.68
N SER A 2 -27.37 10.77 -20.66
CA SER A 2 -27.28 11.30 -19.30
C SER A 2 -25.88 11.91 -19.11
N ILE A 3 -25.86 13.21 -18.81
CA ILE A 3 -24.67 14.08 -18.78
C ILE A 3 -24.30 14.43 -17.33
N ILE A 4 -24.62 13.55 -16.39
CA ILE A 4 -24.31 13.78 -14.98
C ILE A 4 -22.82 13.47 -14.78
N PRO A 5 -21.99 14.44 -14.37
CA PRO A 5 -20.62 14.14 -13.97
C PRO A 5 -20.74 13.22 -12.76
N ALA A 6 -20.31 11.96 -12.91
CA ALA A 6 -20.11 11.08 -11.79
C ALA A 6 -19.27 11.86 -10.79
N ARG A 7 -19.84 12.15 -9.60
CA ARG A 7 -19.05 12.55 -8.44
C ARG A 7 -17.86 11.60 -8.44
N PRO A 8 -16.60 12.04 -8.42
CA PRO A 8 -15.48 11.12 -8.45
C PRO A 8 -15.63 10.26 -7.19
N GLU A 9 -16.20 9.06 -7.34
CA GLU A 9 -16.16 8.02 -6.33
C GLU A 9 -14.66 7.78 -6.19
N THR A 10 -14.06 8.37 -5.16
CA THR A 10 -12.67 8.80 -5.18
C THR A 10 -11.78 7.58 -5.43
N LEU A 11 -11.30 7.42 -6.67
CA LEU A 11 -10.33 6.38 -7.06
C LEU A 11 -9.09 6.42 -6.15
N TRP A 12 -8.85 7.58 -5.53
CA TRP A 12 -7.88 7.80 -4.47
C TRP A 12 -7.89 6.71 -3.39
N THR A 13 -9.06 6.30 -2.91
CA THR A 13 -9.18 5.28 -1.86
C THR A 13 -8.69 3.90 -2.33
N LEU A 14 -8.92 3.58 -3.62
CA LEU A 14 -8.47 2.33 -4.26
C LEU A 14 -6.94 2.31 -4.42
N PHE A 15 -6.36 3.46 -4.79
CA PHE A 15 -4.92 3.58 -5.04
C PHE A 15 -4.09 3.83 -3.78
N THR A 16 -4.70 4.15 -2.64
CA THR A 16 -3.95 4.52 -1.43
C THR A 16 -2.97 3.42 -0.99
N GLY A 17 -3.40 2.15 -0.96
CA GLY A 17 -2.53 1.02 -0.59
C GLY A 17 -1.33 0.86 -1.53
N PRO A 18 -1.55 0.69 -2.86
CA PRO A 18 -0.46 0.59 -3.84
C PRO A 18 0.47 1.81 -3.86
N VAL A 19 -0.05 3.02 -3.67
CA VAL A 19 0.76 4.25 -3.64
C VAL A 19 1.67 4.26 -2.41
N VAL A 20 1.15 3.91 -1.22
CA VAL A 20 1.95 3.81 0.01
C VAL A 20 3.07 2.77 -0.16
N TRP A 21 2.75 1.61 -0.74
CA TRP A 21 3.76 0.60 -1.06
C TRP A 21 4.81 1.13 -2.04
N ALA A 22 4.43 1.79 -3.13
CA ALA A 22 5.36 2.32 -4.12
C ALA A 22 6.32 3.36 -3.52
N PHE A 23 5.82 4.26 -2.67
CA PHE A 23 6.66 5.22 -1.96
C PHE A 23 7.60 4.54 -0.96
N HIS A 24 7.11 3.54 -0.22
CA HIS A 24 7.94 2.75 0.68
C HIS A 24 9.07 2.03 -0.08
N PHE A 25 8.75 1.37 -1.20
CA PHE A 25 9.72 0.73 -2.07
C PHE A 25 10.77 1.71 -2.60
N LEU A 26 10.32 2.85 -3.13
CA LEU A 26 11.22 3.88 -3.64
C LEU A 26 12.16 4.41 -2.55
N PHE A 27 11.63 4.63 -1.34
CA PHE A 27 12.43 5.05 -0.20
C PHE A 27 13.50 4.01 0.17
N CYS A 28 13.13 2.74 0.34
CA CYS A 28 14.06 1.65 0.67
C CYS A 28 15.12 1.45 -0.42
N TYR A 29 14.72 1.58 -1.69
CA TYR A 29 15.63 1.47 -2.82
C TYR A 29 16.65 2.61 -2.84
N LEU A 30 16.17 3.86 -2.77
CA LEU A 30 17.03 5.03 -2.85
C LEU A 30 18.00 5.11 -1.67
N ILE A 31 17.54 4.87 -0.44
CA ILE A 31 18.43 4.94 0.72
C ILE A 31 19.53 3.87 0.64
N SER A 32 19.19 2.66 0.18
CA SER A 32 20.17 1.58 -0.01
C SER A 32 21.16 1.91 -1.13
N ALA A 33 20.67 2.35 -2.29
CA ALA A 33 21.51 2.72 -3.42
C ALA A 33 22.46 3.89 -3.10
N LEU A 34 21.96 4.92 -2.41
CA LEU A 34 22.77 6.06 -1.98
C LEU A 34 23.83 5.65 -0.95
N TRP A 35 23.48 4.76 -0.02
CA TRP A 35 24.43 4.27 0.98
C TRP A 35 25.55 3.44 0.33
N CYS A 36 25.22 2.56 -0.62
CA CYS A 36 26.21 1.76 -1.36
C CYS A 36 27.12 2.61 -2.25
N THR A 37 26.56 3.59 -2.97
CA THR A 37 27.35 4.40 -3.92
C THR A 37 28.26 5.41 -3.24
N LYS A 38 27.80 6.03 -2.15
CA LYS A 38 28.59 7.08 -1.47
C LYS A 38 29.52 6.57 -0.38
N HIS A 39 29.62 5.24 -0.14
CA HIS A 39 30.33 4.66 1.01
C HIS A 39 30.04 5.50 2.26
N GLY A 40 28.76 5.63 2.59
CA GLY A 40 28.31 6.53 3.63
C GLY A 40 29.01 6.21 4.94
N GLY A 41 29.81 7.14 5.48
CA GLY A 41 30.43 7.03 6.81
C GLY A 41 29.41 6.95 7.98
N VAL A 42 28.14 6.71 7.67
CA VAL A 42 27.03 6.46 8.59
C VAL A 42 26.84 4.96 8.75
N ASN A 43 26.74 4.51 10.01
CA ASN A 43 26.54 3.11 10.37
C ASN A 43 25.31 2.51 9.66
N PHE A 44 25.46 1.30 9.12
CA PHE A 44 24.39 0.53 8.48
C PHE A 44 23.14 0.41 9.38
N ALA A 45 23.33 0.36 10.71
CA ALA A 45 22.23 0.37 11.68
C ALA A 45 21.28 1.57 11.54
N ILE A 46 21.76 2.74 11.11
CA ILE A 46 20.91 3.92 10.89
C ILE A 46 20.02 3.71 9.66
N VAL A 47 20.56 3.09 8.60
CA VAL A 47 19.80 2.76 7.39
C VAL A 47 18.74 1.70 7.71
N GLN A 48 19.11 0.65 8.45
CA GLN A 48 18.17 -0.36 8.93
C GLN A 48 17.05 0.25 9.79
N ALA A 49 17.39 1.15 10.72
CA ALA A 49 16.39 1.85 11.54
C ALA A 49 15.46 2.71 10.68
N GLY A 50 16.01 3.43 9.69
CA GLY A 50 15.22 4.23 8.74
C GLY A 50 14.25 3.37 7.92
N ILE A 51 14.71 2.23 7.40
CA ILE A 51 13.85 1.26 6.70
C ILE A 51 12.78 0.72 7.66
N GLY A 52 13.15 0.32 8.87
CA GLY A 52 12.20 -0.21 9.87
C GLY A 52 11.09 0.78 10.21
N VAL A 53 11.42 2.05 10.43
CA VAL A 53 10.43 3.12 10.68
C VAL A 53 9.53 3.33 9.45
N ALA A 54 10.10 3.37 8.25
CA ALA A 54 9.33 3.54 7.01
C ALA A 54 8.39 2.35 6.77
N THR A 55 8.85 1.12 7.03
CA THR A 55 8.03 -0.10 6.96
C THR A 55 6.87 -0.02 7.94
N PHE A 56 7.14 0.30 9.21
CA PHE A 56 6.10 0.41 10.23
C PHE A 56 5.03 1.44 9.85
N ALA A 57 5.45 2.64 9.41
CA ALA A 57 4.54 3.68 8.95
C ALA A 57 3.69 3.22 7.75
N ALA A 58 4.30 2.55 6.77
CA ALA A 58 3.60 2.03 5.60
C ALA A 58 2.56 0.97 5.98
N LEU A 59 2.91 0.04 6.89
CA LEU A 59 1.98 -0.99 7.38
C LEU A 59 0.78 -0.37 8.10
N VAL A 60 1.01 0.62 8.97
CA VAL A 60 -0.08 1.33 9.65
C VAL A 60 -1.03 1.99 8.66
N LEU A 61 -0.50 2.69 7.65
CA LEU A 61 -1.33 3.34 6.62
C LEU A 61 -2.15 2.32 5.82
N ILE A 62 -1.54 1.20 5.41
CA ILE A 62 -2.23 0.13 4.66
C ILE A 62 -3.31 -0.53 5.51
N LEU A 63 -3.05 -0.78 6.81
CA LEU A 63 -4.03 -1.34 7.73
C LEU A 63 -5.23 -0.41 7.93
N ILE A 64 -4.98 0.90 8.03
CA ILE A 64 -6.05 1.91 8.10
C ILE A 64 -6.90 1.86 6.81
N SER A 65 -6.26 1.82 5.63
CA SER A 65 -6.98 1.71 4.35
C SER A 65 -7.81 0.44 4.26
N ALA A 66 -7.25 -0.71 4.65
CA ALA A 66 -7.95 -1.99 4.67
C ALA A 66 -9.14 -1.96 5.65
N TRP A 67 -8.96 -1.37 6.84
CA TRP A 67 -10.02 -1.28 7.85
C TRP A 67 -11.17 -0.37 7.40
N LEU A 68 -10.87 0.77 6.76
CA LEU A 68 -11.87 1.65 6.17
C LEU A 68 -12.65 0.95 5.06
N ALA A 69 -11.95 0.22 4.17
CA ALA A 69 -12.59 -0.55 3.11
C ALA A 69 -13.48 -1.67 3.68
N TRP A 70 -13.04 -2.36 4.74
CA TRP A 70 -13.82 -3.37 5.46
C TRP A 70 -15.09 -2.76 6.06
N ARG A 71 -14.97 -1.60 6.73
CA ARG A 71 -16.12 -0.89 7.31
C ARG A 71 -17.12 -0.42 6.25
N GLN A 72 -16.64 0.05 5.09
CA GLN A 72 -17.51 0.47 3.98
C GLN A 72 -18.21 -0.71 3.30
N TRP A 73 -17.55 -1.88 3.23
CA TRP A 73 -18.12 -3.08 2.62
C TRP A 73 -19.25 -3.71 3.44
N GLY A 74 -19.25 -3.59 4.78
CA GLY A 74 -20.37 -3.99 5.61
C GLY A 74 -20.76 -5.47 5.50
N PHE A 75 -19.96 -6.35 6.12
CA PHE A 75 -20.32 -7.73 6.49
C PHE A 75 -20.89 -8.66 5.40
N GLY A 76 -20.62 -8.46 4.11
CA GLY A 76 -20.98 -9.45 3.08
C GLY A 76 -22.45 -9.88 3.10
N THR A 77 -23.35 -9.06 3.64
CA THR A 77 -24.75 -9.44 3.92
C THR A 77 -25.61 -9.47 2.66
N GLN A 78 -25.06 -9.21 1.48
CA GLN A 78 -25.76 -9.20 0.20
C GLN A 78 -25.08 -10.20 -0.73
N TYR A 79 -25.87 -11.18 -1.18
CA TYR A 79 -25.43 -12.27 -2.04
C TYR A 79 -25.15 -11.71 -3.46
N PRO A 80 -24.06 -12.12 -4.14
CA PRO A 80 -23.83 -11.81 -5.55
C PRO A 80 -25.00 -12.29 -6.44
N PRO A 81 -25.22 -11.69 -7.64
CA PRO A 81 -24.36 -10.76 -8.36
C PRO A 81 -24.74 -9.27 -8.16
N HIS A 82 -23.71 -8.42 -8.13
CA HIS A 82 -23.83 -6.95 -8.02
C HIS A 82 -23.44 -6.31 -9.37
N ASP A 83 -24.08 -6.76 -10.45
CA ASP A 83 -23.87 -6.33 -11.83
C ASP A 83 -24.92 -5.34 -12.32
N ALA A 84 -25.87 -4.95 -11.45
CA ALA A 84 -26.85 -3.94 -11.77
C ALA A 84 -26.17 -2.55 -11.86
N SER A 85 -26.67 -1.70 -12.76
CA SER A 85 -26.13 -0.36 -13.01
C SER A 85 -26.43 0.66 -11.90
N THR A 86 -26.59 0.19 -10.66
CA THR A 86 -26.88 1.04 -9.49
C THR A 86 -25.60 1.64 -8.92
N ALA A 87 -25.70 2.79 -8.24
CA ALA A 87 -24.55 3.43 -7.60
C ALA A 87 -24.00 2.62 -6.40
N GLN A 88 -24.83 1.74 -5.83
CA GLN A 88 -24.49 0.92 -4.66
C GLN A 88 -23.55 -0.23 -5.03
N ASP A 89 -23.84 -0.94 -6.12
CA ASP A 89 -23.04 -2.08 -6.59
C ASP A 89 -21.59 -1.68 -6.94
N ARG A 90 -21.42 -0.50 -7.55
CA ARG A 90 -20.10 0.08 -7.84
C ARG A 90 -19.24 0.29 -6.59
N ARG A 91 -19.84 0.78 -5.50
CA ARG A 91 -19.13 1.02 -4.24
C ARG A 91 -18.72 -0.29 -3.56
N LEU A 92 -19.56 -1.32 -3.65
CA LEU A 92 -19.26 -2.65 -3.12
C LEU A 92 -18.07 -3.29 -3.86
N PHE A 93 -18.06 -3.22 -5.20
CA PHE A 93 -16.92 -3.68 -6.00
C PHE A 93 -15.63 -2.91 -5.67
N GLN A 94 -15.70 -1.57 -5.56
CA GLN A 94 -14.55 -0.75 -5.20
C GLN A 94 -14.01 -1.07 -3.80
N GLY A 95 -14.89 -1.32 -2.82
CA GLY A 95 -14.48 -1.74 -1.48
C GLY A 95 -13.75 -3.08 -1.48
N PHE A 96 -14.27 -4.08 -2.22
CA PHE A 96 -13.63 -5.39 -2.36
C PHE A 96 -12.27 -5.31 -3.06
N ALA A 97 -12.18 -4.56 -4.17
CA ALA A 97 -10.92 -4.35 -4.87
C ALA A 97 -9.90 -3.62 -3.98
N THR A 98 -10.33 -2.66 -3.17
CA THR A 98 -9.47 -1.94 -2.21
C THR A 98 -8.93 -2.88 -1.13
N LEU A 99 -9.74 -3.81 -0.63
CA LEU A 99 -9.29 -4.83 0.34
C LEU A 99 -8.22 -5.73 -0.26
N LEU A 100 -8.44 -6.25 -1.47
CA LEU A 100 -7.45 -7.09 -2.17
C LEU A 100 -6.14 -6.33 -2.44
N LEU A 101 -6.23 -5.11 -2.95
CA LEU A 101 -5.07 -4.26 -3.23
C LEU A 101 -4.31 -3.89 -1.95
N SER A 102 -5.02 -3.62 -0.85
CA SER A 102 -4.40 -3.34 0.45
C SER A 102 -3.69 -4.59 0.99
N GLY A 103 -4.30 -5.77 0.88
CA GLY A 103 -3.66 -7.04 1.26
C GLY A 103 -2.41 -7.34 0.45
N LEU A 104 -2.46 -7.14 -0.87
CA LEU A 104 -1.30 -7.27 -1.75
C LEU A 104 -0.18 -6.28 -1.37
N SER A 105 -0.55 -5.02 -1.13
CA SER A 105 0.40 -3.97 -0.75
C SER A 105 1.07 -4.27 0.60
N PHE A 106 0.32 -4.82 1.56
CA PHE A 106 0.86 -5.25 2.86
C PHE A 106 1.95 -6.31 2.70
N ILE A 107 1.67 -7.36 1.91
CA ILE A 107 2.65 -8.43 1.63
C ILE A 107 3.86 -7.85 0.92
N ALA A 108 3.64 -6.95 -0.05
CA ALA A 108 4.72 -6.33 -0.80
C ALA A 108 5.64 -5.45 0.07
N VAL A 109 5.08 -4.68 1.01
CA VAL A 109 5.88 -3.91 2.00
C VAL A 109 6.74 -4.82 2.86
N LEU A 110 6.19 -5.94 3.36
CA LEU A 110 6.98 -6.91 4.12
C LEU A 110 8.13 -7.48 3.29
N TYR A 111 7.84 -7.87 2.05
CA TYR A 111 8.85 -8.44 1.15
C TYR A 111 9.99 -7.45 0.85
N VAL A 112 9.65 -6.17 0.65
CA VAL A 112 10.63 -5.09 0.43
C VAL A 112 11.50 -4.84 1.68
N ALA A 113 10.98 -5.07 2.87
CA ALA A 113 11.73 -4.88 4.12
C ALA A 113 12.65 -6.06 4.46
N LEU A 114 12.42 -7.26 3.92
CA LEU A 114 13.22 -8.47 4.23
C LEU A 114 14.72 -8.28 4.00
N PRO A 115 15.20 -7.72 2.87
CA PRO A 115 16.63 -7.56 2.62
C PRO A 115 17.34 -6.76 3.71
N ALA A 116 16.68 -5.78 4.33
CA ALA A 116 17.29 -4.97 5.39
C ALA A 116 17.58 -5.77 6.68
N ILE A 117 16.92 -6.93 6.86
CA ILE A 117 17.11 -7.82 7.99
C ILE A 117 18.17 -8.89 7.69
N PHE A 118 18.19 -9.40 6.46
CA PHE A 118 19.04 -10.54 6.07
C PHE A 118 20.37 -10.16 5.43
N ILE A 119 20.46 -8.98 4.83
CA ILE A 119 21.65 -8.54 4.09
C ILE A 119 22.30 -7.41 4.87
N GLU A 120 23.51 -7.67 5.36
CA GLU A 120 24.35 -6.66 6.00
C GLU A 120 25.35 -6.13 4.97
N GLY A 121 25.18 -4.86 4.59
CA GLY A 121 26.11 -4.17 3.70
C GLY A 121 25.77 -4.24 2.21
N CYS A 122 26.71 -3.77 1.39
CA CYS A 122 26.61 -3.78 -0.07
C CYS A 122 27.60 -4.81 -0.62
N VAL A 123 27.16 -5.63 -1.57
CA VAL A 123 28.10 -6.39 -2.41
C VAL A 123 28.83 -5.36 -3.27
N SER A 124 30.11 -5.17 -2.96
CA SER A 124 31.08 -4.43 -3.75
C SER A 124 31.46 -5.21 -5.01
#